data_AF-E4XLA5-F1
#
_entry.id   AF-E4XLA5-F1
#
_cell.length_a   1.000
_cell.length_b   1.000
_cell.length_c   1.000
_cell.angle_alpha   90.00
_cell.angle_beta   90.00
_cell.angle_gamma   90.00
#
_symmetry.space_group_name_H-M   'P 1'
#
loop_
_entity.id
_entity.type
_entity.pdbx_description
1 polymer ?
#
loop_
_entity_poly.entity_id
_entity_poly.type
_entity_poly.pdbx_seq_one_letter_code
_entity_poly.pdbx_strand_id
1 'polypeptide(L)'
;MLTEFALLTALTLNSDEREVLRDKINEWVKLFLPKLERESTRTEKCRLIASVERNEFGYHSNAAIWRFCKFVGKNGIIFYENKRQIQKFKATSLQKNILRRNPTLKNVFLDRSEIKKENGNWNLKNELKDELLSEGGEAIVLNQKFGENLMALRVAVFDSFLFTKQFGAGQIKFRTHLISDFGTATNDEIDDVLVVPVHENIIRNFANIEIYDSGDEKEEDCLGWISIMEKCDGNLREKLKNGNATLKERKKIATGIAYGLDYLVEVGIGHCDKKLANFLLIGDVVKVCDFGLVMEFTGRKSYRKLGYARRGSKYINRKALFAGTPGFAGQNQLGVWIDDKNDYFLFLFCDWKTIWSLNYRPIDRSFNITYSYKRDSDIVRGYGSVQNILRDFYYDHKTGESLGLSHEEHLSKIIDWKNSLKGTSEKNLHTAWFVSNCDHTDGAVKRWEQGKKMMEAGLEKHLLGEGKCFDGPTDRAFSQNDIRKIKWTRMRFYLAFENAIHCTDYISEKFWRNSLTATLVPVVFGPHYLDIAKVAPPNSFIHADRTLSLPAGQVTEQSVHRNFFSFI
;
A
#
# COMPACT_ATOMS: atom_id res chain seq x y z
N MET A 1 36.77 22.21 -14.71
CA MET A 1 35.76 21.94 -13.66
C MET A 1 34.82 20.78 -14.05
N LEU A 2 35.23 19.84 -14.92
CA LEU A 2 34.30 18.97 -15.67
C LEU A 2 34.60 17.45 -15.58
N THR A 3 35.71 16.99 -14.99
CA THR A 3 36.05 15.56 -14.93
C THR A 3 35.52 14.86 -13.68
N GLU A 4 35.42 15.56 -12.56
CA GLU A 4 35.06 14.95 -11.27
C GLU A 4 33.56 14.63 -11.17
N PHE A 5 32.69 15.42 -11.82
CA PHE A 5 31.26 15.11 -11.92
C PHE A 5 30.97 13.88 -12.81
N ALA A 6 31.94 13.40 -13.59
CA ALA A 6 31.80 12.12 -14.28
C ALA A 6 31.64 10.95 -13.29
N LEU A 7 32.15 11.10 -12.07
CA LEU A 7 32.03 10.11 -11.00
C LEU A 7 30.61 10.04 -10.40
N LEU A 8 29.76 11.04 -10.64
CA LEU A 8 28.43 11.13 -10.03
C LEU A 8 27.53 9.92 -10.33
N THR A 9 27.69 9.34 -11.52
CA THR A 9 26.90 8.19 -11.97
C THR A 9 27.52 6.84 -11.57
N ALA A 10 28.74 6.84 -11.01
CA ALA A 10 29.40 5.62 -10.57
C ALA A 10 28.73 5.08 -9.30
N LEU A 11 28.29 3.82 -9.33
CA LEU A 11 27.69 3.16 -8.17
C LEU A 11 28.73 2.79 -7.10
N THR A 12 29.99 2.63 -7.51
CA THR A 12 31.10 2.29 -6.63
C THR A 12 32.23 3.29 -6.85
N LEU A 13 32.62 3.95 -5.77
CA LEU A 13 33.76 4.85 -5.70
C LEU A 13 34.61 4.45 -4.49
N ASN A 14 35.92 4.64 -4.56
CA ASN A 14 36.81 4.52 -3.41
C ASN A 14 36.67 5.75 -2.46
N SER A 15 37.35 5.74 -1.32
CA SER A 15 37.21 6.81 -0.31
C SER A 15 37.61 8.19 -0.86
N ASP A 16 38.75 8.27 -1.54
CA ASP A 16 39.31 9.52 -2.05
C ASP A 16 38.42 10.10 -3.15
N GLU A 17 37.93 9.26 -4.06
CA GLU A 17 36.99 9.66 -5.11
C GLU A 17 35.68 10.21 -4.54
N ARG A 18 35.15 9.61 -3.46
CA ARG A 18 33.95 10.11 -2.78
C ARG A 18 34.19 11.47 -2.14
N GLU A 19 35.34 11.67 -1.50
CA GLU A 19 35.70 12.95 -0.89
C GLU A 19 35.82 14.05 -1.95
N VAL A 20 36.54 13.79 -3.04
CA VAL A 20 36.68 14.74 -4.15
C VAL A 20 35.31 15.10 -4.76
N LEU A 21 34.47 14.11 -5.05
CA LEU A 21 33.14 14.37 -5.60
C LEU A 21 32.25 15.15 -4.62
N ARG A 22 32.31 14.80 -3.33
CA ARG A 22 31.54 15.48 -2.28
C ARG A 22 31.97 16.93 -2.14
N ASP A 23 33.26 17.24 -2.19
CA ASP A 23 33.76 18.61 -2.16
C ASP A 23 33.29 19.42 -3.36
N LYS A 24 33.30 18.84 -4.56
CA LYS A 24 32.75 19.50 -5.75
C LYS A 24 31.26 19.78 -5.66
N ILE A 25 30.47 18.83 -5.15
CA ILE A 25 29.05 19.06 -4.89
C ILE A 25 28.87 20.16 -3.84
N ASN A 26 29.67 20.16 -2.76
CA ASN A 26 29.58 21.18 -1.72
C ASN A 26 29.94 22.58 -2.23
N GLU A 27 30.96 22.71 -3.08
CA GLU A 27 31.29 23.96 -3.79
C GLU A 27 30.13 24.43 -4.64
N TRP A 28 29.54 23.53 -5.43
CA TRP A 28 28.38 23.83 -6.27
C TRP A 28 27.15 24.24 -5.44
N VAL A 29 26.84 23.54 -4.33
CA VAL A 29 25.71 23.87 -3.44
C VAL A 29 25.84 25.29 -2.89
N LYS A 30 27.05 25.71 -2.47
CA LYS A 30 27.29 27.08 -1.97
C LYS A 30 26.95 28.15 -3.00
N LEU A 31 27.20 27.88 -4.29
CA LEU A 31 26.86 28.77 -5.39
C LEU A 31 25.38 28.67 -5.80
N PHE A 32 24.76 27.50 -5.61
CA PHE A 32 23.38 27.22 -6.00
C PHE A 32 22.36 27.77 -4.99
N LEU A 33 22.56 27.58 -3.68
CA LEU A 33 21.60 28.00 -2.64
C LEU A 33 21.18 29.49 -2.74
N PRO A 34 22.08 30.46 -3.01
CA PRO A 34 21.69 31.87 -3.17
C PRO A 34 20.80 32.17 -4.38
N LYS A 35 20.64 31.21 -5.30
CA LYS A 35 19.73 31.35 -6.45
C LYS A 35 18.28 30.97 -6.10
N LEU A 36 18.07 30.30 -4.97
CA LEU A 36 16.74 29.89 -4.50
C LEU A 36 16.11 30.99 -3.65
N GLU A 37 14.95 31.46 -4.07
CA GLU A 37 14.12 32.38 -3.30
C GLU A 37 12.66 31.95 -3.40
N ARG A 38 11.94 32.02 -2.28
CA ARG A 38 10.49 31.76 -2.24
C ARG A 38 9.79 32.64 -1.23
N GLU A 39 8.48 32.69 -1.36
CA GLU A 39 7.58 33.26 -0.36
C GLU A 39 6.95 32.15 0.49
N SER A 40 6.43 32.52 1.66
CA SER A 40 5.64 31.63 2.49
C SER A 40 4.36 32.31 2.92
N THR A 41 3.27 31.55 2.86
CA THR A 41 1.95 31.96 3.35
C THR A 41 1.71 31.56 4.80
N ARG A 42 2.60 30.75 5.39
CA ARG A 42 2.49 30.26 6.76
C ARG A 42 3.01 31.29 7.75
N THR A 43 2.43 31.33 8.94
CA THR A 43 2.91 32.16 10.06
C THR A 43 3.96 31.42 10.89
N GLU A 44 4.68 32.13 11.77
CA GLU A 44 5.60 31.48 12.74
C GLU A 44 4.88 30.46 13.63
N LYS A 45 3.62 30.74 14.02
CA LYS A 45 2.78 29.79 14.76
C LYS A 45 2.56 28.51 13.95
N CYS A 46 2.14 28.64 12.69
CA CYS A 46 1.94 27.50 11.80
C CYS A 46 3.23 26.70 11.61
N ARG A 47 4.35 27.40 11.40
CA ARG A 47 5.70 26.81 11.24
C ARG A 47 6.13 26.02 12.49
N LEU A 48 5.92 26.59 13.68
CA LEU A 48 6.24 25.93 14.95
C LEU A 48 5.44 24.63 15.11
N ILE A 49 4.13 24.66 14.84
CA ILE A 49 3.26 23.47 14.96
C ILE A 49 3.66 22.42 13.91
N ALA A 50 3.90 22.84 12.66
CA ALA A 50 4.33 21.94 11.59
C ALA A 50 5.70 21.28 11.88
N SER A 51 6.61 21.96 12.58
CA SER A 51 7.89 21.35 12.99
C SER A 51 7.72 20.15 13.93
N VAL A 52 6.60 20.04 14.65
CA VAL A 52 6.30 18.88 15.51
C VAL A 52 6.09 17.61 14.70
N GLU A 53 5.62 17.71 13.45
CA GLU A 53 5.43 16.56 12.54
C GLU A 53 6.74 15.87 12.15
N ARG A 54 7.86 16.60 12.22
CA ARG A 54 9.20 16.07 11.90
C ARG A 54 9.90 15.45 13.11
N ASN A 55 9.30 15.53 14.30
CA ASN A 55 9.88 14.95 15.50
C ASN A 55 9.75 13.42 15.53
N GLU A 56 10.74 12.79 16.13
CA GLU A 56 10.69 11.37 16.47
C GLU A 56 10.18 11.21 17.90
N PHE A 57 9.06 10.54 18.03
CA PHE A 57 8.44 10.23 19.31
C PHE A 57 8.94 8.86 19.80
N GLY A 58 8.85 8.64 21.12
CA GLY A 58 9.27 7.36 21.71
C GLY A 58 8.34 6.22 21.29
N TYR A 59 7.08 6.54 21.05
CA TYR A 59 6.12 5.64 20.41
C TYR A 59 5.64 6.27 19.09
N HIS A 60 5.89 5.60 17.96
CA HIS A 60 5.53 6.15 16.65
C HIS A 60 4.03 6.39 16.47
N SER A 61 3.18 5.65 17.18
CA SER A 61 1.72 5.87 17.23
C SER A 61 1.33 7.26 17.75
N ASN A 62 2.21 7.90 18.52
CA ASN A 62 1.98 9.26 19.00
C ASN A 62 1.81 10.25 17.85
N ALA A 63 2.48 10.02 16.70
CA ALA A 63 2.35 10.86 15.50
C ALA A 63 0.92 10.88 14.92
N ALA A 64 0.16 9.80 15.13
CA ALA A 64 -1.21 9.68 14.64
C ALA A 64 -2.22 10.34 15.60
N ILE A 65 -1.96 10.32 16.91
CA ILE A 65 -2.98 10.65 17.92
C ILE A 65 -2.81 12.04 18.56
N TRP A 66 -1.65 12.68 18.43
CA TRP A 66 -1.46 14.01 19.01
C TRP A 66 -2.34 15.05 18.31
N ARG A 67 -2.99 15.88 19.12
CA ARG A 67 -3.87 16.96 18.66
C ARG A 67 -3.39 18.34 19.07
N PHE A 68 -2.78 18.46 20.24
CA PHE A 68 -2.20 19.72 20.71
C PHE A 68 -0.73 19.55 21.05
N CYS A 69 0.02 20.65 20.97
CA CYS A 69 1.35 20.74 21.53
C CYS A 69 1.51 22.00 22.41
N LYS A 70 2.47 21.97 23.33
CA LYS A 70 2.84 23.09 24.20
C LYS A 70 4.35 23.06 24.43
N PHE A 71 4.98 24.22 24.43
CA PHE A 71 6.42 24.34 24.69
C PHE A 71 6.67 24.97 26.06
N VAL A 72 7.39 24.26 26.92
CA VAL A 72 7.69 24.64 28.30
C VAL A 72 9.19 24.48 28.57
N GLY A 73 9.87 25.60 28.86
CA GLY A 73 11.31 25.62 29.03
C GLY A 73 12.04 25.15 27.76
N LYS A 74 12.86 24.10 27.89
CA LYS A 74 13.63 23.49 26.78
C LYS A 74 12.91 22.33 26.07
N ASN A 75 11.63 22.10 26.38
CA ASN A 75 10.91 20.90 25.94
C ASN A 75 9.60 21.26 25.23
N GLY A 76 9.23 20.43 24.27
CA GLY A 76 7.87 20.33 23.74
C GLY A 76 7.10 19.21 24.44
N ILE A 77 5.78 19.35 24.49
CA ILE A 77 4.88 18.35 25.05
C ILE A 77 3.72 18.20 24.06
N ILE A 78 3.36 16.97 23.73
CA ILE A 78 2.19 16.64 22.91
C ILE A 78 1.05 16.10 23.77
N PHE A 79 -0.19 16.37 23.35
CA PHE A 79 -1.41 16.05 24.08
C PHE A 79 -2.48 15.44 23.15
N TYR A 80 -3.35 14.62 23.74
CA TYR A 80 -4.57 14.11 23.12
C TYR A 80 -5.62 15.22 22.93
N GLU A 81 -6.71 14.90 22.24
CA GLU A 81 -7.85 15.79 22.03
C GLU A 81 -8.46 16.32 23.34
N ASN A 82 -8.54 15.51 24.38
CA ASN A 82 -8.97 15.92 25.72
C ASN A 82 -7.88 16.66 26.53
N LYS A 83 -6.80 17.10 25.89
CA LYS A 83 -5.63 17.77 26.49
C LYS A 83 -4.90 16.94 27.56
N ARG A 84 -5.09 15.62 27.59
CA ARG A 84 -4.24 14.71 28.38
C ARG A 84 -2.83 14.66 27.78
N GLN A 85 -1.80 14.82 28.60
CA GLN A 85 -0.41 14.71 28.16
C GLN A 85 -0.12 13.31 27.61
N ILE A 86 0.48 13.26 26.43
CA ILE A 86 0.94 12.03 25.77
C ILE A 86 2.43 11.80 26.09
N GLN A 87 3.26 12.74 25.64
CA GLN A 87 4.71 12.59 25.70
C GLN A 87 5.39 13.97 25.76
N LYS A 88 6.52 14.03 26.45
CA LYS A 88 7.47 15.13 26.42
C LYS A 88 8.62 14.81 25.47
N PHE A 89 9.08 15.80 24.71
CA PHE A 89 10.22 15.69 23.79
C PHE A 89 11.13 16.92 23.90
N LYS A 90 12.39 16.78 23.51
CA LYS A 90 13.36 17.86 23.51
C LYS A 90 13.05 18.82 22.35
N ALA A 91 12.96 20.12 22.62
CA ALA A 91 12.73 21.07 21.54
C ALA A 91 13.96 21.20 20.64
N THR A 92 13.75 21.25 19.32
CA THR A 92 14.83 21.42 18.32
C THR A 92 15.41 22.83 18.37
N SER A 93 16.59 23.06 17.77
CA SER A 93 17.18 24.40 17.66
C SER A 93 16.24 25.37 16.94
N LEU A 94 15.59 24.91 15.86
CA LEU A 94 14.57 25.67 15.15
C LEU A 94 13.41 26.09 16.06
N GLN A 95 12.82 25.15 16.80
CA GLN A 95 11.68 25.43 17.69
C GLN A 95 12.04 26.45 18.76
N LYS A 96 13.24 26.33 19.36
CA LYS A 96 13.75 27.30 20.33
C LYS A 96 13.94 28.68 19.72
N ASN A 97 14.46 28.75 18.49
CA ASN A 97 14.65 30.01 17.77
C ASN A 97 13.31 30.72 17.51
N ILE A 98 12.29 29.99 17.05
CA ILE A 98 10.94 30.53 16.85
C ILE A 98 10.37 31.05 18.18
N LEU A 99 10.45 30.26 19.25
CA LEU A 99 9.96 30.66 20.58
C LEU A 99 10.73 31.85 21.17
N ARG A 100 11.99 32.06 20.80
CA ARG A 100 12.77 33.23 21.20
C ARG A 100 12.29 34.49 20.47
N ARG A 101 12.01 34.39 19.17
CA ARG A 101 11.50 35.50 18.34
C ARG A 101 10.06 35.85 18.70
N ASN A 102 9.24 34.86 19.03
CA ASN A 102 7.85 35.04 19.42
C ASN A 102 7.52 34.35 20.76
N PRO A 103 7.82 35.02 21.91
CA PRO A 103 7.57 34.47 23.24
C PRO A 103 6.09 34.18 23.55
N THR A 104 5.15 34.78 22.82
CA THR A 104 3.70 34.56 23.04
C THR A 104 3.27 33.12 22.74
N LEU A 105 4.07 32.37 21.98
CA LEU A 105 3.85 30.95 21.67
C LEU A 105 4.36 30.01 22.77
N LYS A 106 5.04 30.53 23.81
CA LYS A 106 5.48 29.74 24.97
C LYS A 106 4.31 29.46 25.90
N ASN A 107 4.31 28.27 26.49
CA ASN A 107 3.36 27.86 27.52
C ASN A 107 1.85 27.90 27.14
N VAL A 108 1.51 28.02 25.86
CA VAL A 108 0.14 27.96 25.34
C VAL A 108 -0.13 26.63 24.65
N PHE A 109 -1.40 26.20 24.60
CA PHE A 109 -1.81 25.07 23.76
C PHE A 109 -1.92 25.52 22.31
N LEU A 110 -1.26 24.78 21.42
CA LEU A 110 -1.28 25.00 19.98
C LEU A 110 -1.97 23.81 19.32
N ASP A 111 -3.00 24.05 18.50
CA ASP A 111 -3.78 22.99 17.86
C ASP A 111 -3.14 22.58 16.52
N ARG A 112 -2.99 21.28 16.28
CA ARG A 112 -2.45 20.71 15.05
C ARG A 112 -3.21 21.17 13.80
N SER A 113 -4.53 21.41 13.89
CA SER A 113 -5.36 21.90 12.77
C SER A 113 -5.06 23.34 12.35
N GLU A 114 -4.23 24.06 13.11
CA GLU A 114 -3.75 25.36 12.71
C GLU A 114 -2.63 25.28 11.66
N ILE A 115 -2.13 24.09 11.34
CA ILE A 115 -1.26 23.89 10.18
C ILE A 115 -2.05 24.19 8.90
N LYS A 116 -1.72 25.29 8.24
CA LYS A 116 -2.34 25.69 6.97
C LYS A 116 -1.60 25.08 5.78
N LYS A 117 -2.30 24.94 4.65
CA LYS A 117 -1.69 24.61 3.37
C LYS A 117 -0.66 25.68 3.01
N GLU A 118 0.49 25.28 2.49
CA GLU A 118 1.49 26.21 1.96
C GLU A 118 1.18 26.48 0.48
N ASN A 119 1.01 27.76 0.13
CA ASN A 119 0.75 28.23 -1.22
C ASN A 119 1.76 29.31 -1.67
N GLY A 120 2.91 29.43 -0.99
CA GLY A 120 3.98 30.34 -1.39
C GLY A 120 4.55 29.99 -2.77
N ASN A 121 4.89 31.02 -3.54
CA ASN A 121 5.45 30.89 -4.89
C ASN A 121 6.98 30.89 -4.85
N TRP A 122 7.60 30.28 -5.87
CA TRP A 122 9.04 30.37 -6.07
C TRP A 122 9.40 31.60 -6.91
N ASN A 123 10.32 32.40 -6.38
CA ASN A 123 10.85 33.60 -7.04
C ASN A 123 12.18 33.28 -7.73
N LEU A 124 12.13 32.34 -8.70
CA LEU A 124 13.33 31.88 -9.40
C LEU A 124 13.88 32.96 -10.33
N LYS A 125 15.22 33.11 -10.37
CA LYS A 125 15.90 33.93 -11.37
C LYS A 125 15.71 33.32 -12.77
N ASN A 126 15.82 34.14 -13.82
CA ASN A 126 15.56 33.72 -15.21
C ASN A 126 16.33 32.44 -15.59
N GLU A 127 17.62 32.33 -15.20
CA GLU A 127 18.44 31.13 -15.43
C GLU A 127 17.75 29.83 -14.95
N LEU A 128 17.17 29.83 -13.75
CA LEU A 128 16.52 28.64 -13.18
C LEU A 128 15.12 28.42 -13.73
N LYS A 129 14.47 29.45 -14.27
CA LYS A 129 13.14 29.31 -14.89
C LYS A 129 13.21 28.50 -16.18
N ASP A 130 14.26 28.71 -16.97
CA ASP A 130 14.47 27.96 -18.22
C ASP A 130 14.78 26.48 -17.97
N GLU A 131 15.29 26.17 -16.77
CA GLU A 131 15.61 24.82 -16.32
C GLU A 131 14.44 24.12 -15.60
N LEU A 132 13.32 24.81 -15.37
CA LEU A 132 12.21 24.31 -14.57
C LEU A 132 11.42 23.19 -15.29
N LEU A 133 11.39 22.02 -14.66
CA LEU A 133 10.61 20.86 -15.12
C LEU A 133 9.25 20.76 -14.43
N SER A 134 9.19 21.10 -13.14
CA SER A 134 7.96 21.06 -12.34
C SER A 134 8.07 22.01 -11.16
N GLU A 135 6.96 22.66 -10.83
CA GLU A 135 6.85 23.54 -9.66
C GLU A 135 5.65 23.18 -8.81
N GLY A 136 5.86 23.14 -7.49
CA GLY A 136 4.83 23.08 -6.47
C GLY A 136 5.25 23.88 -5.24
N GLY A 137 4.29 24.22 -4.39
CA GLY A 137 4.52 25.11 -3.24
C GLY A 137 5.56 24.61 -2.22
N GLU A 138 5.83 23.29 -2.17
CA GLU A 138 6.83 22.70 -1.27
C GLU A 138 7.99 22.03 -2.03
N ALA A 139 7.99 21.99 -3.36
CA ALA A 139 9.12 21.43 -4.12
C ALA A 139 9.19 21.96 -5.56
N ILE A 140 10.40 22.08 -6.08
CA ILE A 140 10.68 22.30 -7.51
C ILE A 140 11.56 21.18 -8.04
N VAL A 141 11.45 20.93 -9.34
CA VAL A 141 12.33 20.03 -10.09
C VAL A 141 12.94 20.81 -11.24
N LEU A 142 14.27 20.80 -11.32
CA LEU A 142 15.06 21.52 -12.31
C LEU A 142 15.87 20.53 -13.15
N ASN A 143 16.14 20.89 -14.39
CA ASN A 143 17.06 20.22 -15.27
C ASN A 143 18.46 20.83 -15.08
N GLN A 144 19.44 20.07 -14.62
CA GLN A 144 20.76 20.59 -14.27
C GLN A 144 21.87 19.76 -14.91
N LYS A 145 22.88 20.44 -15.44
CA LYS A 145 24.06 19.78 -16.02
C LYS A 145 25.15 19.65 -14.96
N PHE A 146 25.58 18.42 -14.69
CA PHE A 146 26.70 18.09 -13.81
C PHE A 146 27.78 17.37 -14.63
N GLY A 147 28.87 18.08 -14.95
CA GLY A 147 29.83 17.56 -15.92
C GLY A 147 29.18 17.50 -17.31
N GLU A 148 29.25 16.34 -17.98
CA GLU A 148 28.50 16.08 -19.22
C GLU A 148 27.10 15.49 -18.99
N ASN A 149 26.78 15.11 -17.74
CA ASN A 149 25.54 14.42 -17.42
C ASN A 149 24.41 15.42 -17.16
N LEU A 150 23.27 15.21 -17.84
CA LEU A 150 22.06 15.99 -17.63
C LEU A 150 21.15 15.26 -16.62
N MET A 151 20.88 15.90 -15.49
CA MET A 151 20.25 15.28 -14.32
C MET A 151 18.98 16.03 -13.91
N ALA A 152 18.09 15.34 -13.19
CA ALA A 152 16.96 15.99 -12.53
C ALA A 152 17.36 16.38 -11.10
N LEU A 153 17.24 17.67 -10.77
CA LEU A 153 17.51 18.22 -9.45
C LEU A 153 16.19 18.52 -8.76
N ARG A 154 15.87 17.83 -7.67
CA ARG A 154 14.67 18.10 -6.87
C ARG A 154 15.04 18.89 -5.61
N VAL A 155 14.51 20.10 -5.47
CA VAL A 155 14.60 20.87 -4.22
C VAL A 155 13.27 20.70 -3.49
N ALA A 156 13.30 20.08 -2.31
CA ALA A 156 12.12 19.84 -1.48
C ALA A 156 12.23 20.58 -0.15
N VAL A 157 11.19 21.33 0.21
CA VAL A 157 11.15 22.22 1.38
C VAL A 157 10.21 21.64 2.42
N PHE A 158 10.73 21.34 3.62
CA PHE A 158 9.95 20.79 4.74
C PHE A 158 9.62 21.84 5.79
N ASP A 159 10.49 22.85 5.93
CA ASP A 159 10.22 24.05 6.70
C ASP A 159 9.77 25.18 5.77
N SER A 160 8.59 25.73 6.00
CA SER A 160 7.96 26.67 5.07
C SER A 160 8.75 27.96 4.86
N PHE A 161 9.63 28.32 5.79
CA PHE A 161 10.44 29.54 5.70
C PHE A 161 11.78 29.29 5.02
N LEU A 162 12.19 28.04 4.76
CA LEU A 162 13.45 27.77 4.06
C LEU A 162 13.46 28.52 2.71
N PHE A 163 14.56 29.22 2.42
CA PHE A 163 14.73 30.10 1.25
C PHE A 163 13.83 31.34 1.19
N THR A 164 13.12 31.68 2.27
CA THR A 164 12.48 33.00 2.40
C THR A 164 13.48 34.02 2.94
N LYS A 165 13.24 35.31 2.64
CA LYS A 165 14.03 36.43 3.21
C LYS A 165 14.04 36.41 4.75
N GLN A 166 12.98 35.90 5.37
CA GLN A 166 12.80 35.85 6.83
C GLN A 166 13.66 34.76 7.51
N PHE A 167 14.08 33.73 6.78
CA PHE A 167 14.96 32.68 7.30
C PHE A 167 16.41 33.16 7.38
N GLY A 168 16.86 33.93 6.38
CA GLY A 168 18.22 34.47 6.30
C GLY A 168 19.24 33.43 5.81
N ALA A 169 19.97 33.75 4.74
CA ALA A 169 20.88 32.82 4.06
C ALA A 169 22.03 32.28 4.95
N GLY A 170 22.47 33.05 5.95
CA GLY A 170 23.51 32.63 6.90
C GLY A 170 23.06 31.63 7.98
N GLN A 171 21.79 31.22 7.97
CA GLN A 171 21.22 30.25 8.94
C GLN A 171 21.20 28.81 8.41
N ILE A 172 21.82 28.53 7.27
CA ILE A 172 21.80 27.23 6.62
C ILE A 172 23.15 26.52 6.79
N LYS A 173 23.09 25.25 7.21
CA LYS A 173 24.17 24.27 7.00
C LYS A 173 23.62 23.08 6.22
N PHE A 174 24.49 22.30 5.59
CA PHE A 174 24.07 21.15 4.80
C PHE A 174 25.04 19.96 4.89
N ARG A 175 24.52 18.77 4.59
CA ARG A 175 25.28 17.51 4.54
C ARG A 175 25.01 16.78 3.24
N THR A 176 26.07 16.41 2.52
CA THR A 176 25.99 15.71 1.23
C THR A 176 26.25 14.21 1.41
N HIS A 177 25.32 13.40 0.93
CA HIS A 177 25.41 11.93 0.87
C HIS A 177 25.41 11.47 -0.58
N LEU A 178 26.24 10.48 -0.90
CA LEU A 178 26.36 9.90 -2.24
C LEU A 178 25.78 8.49 -2.26
N ILE A 179 25.24 8.05 -3.40
CA ILE A 179 24.76 6.67 -3.54
C ILE A 179 25.87 5.65 -3.28
N SER A 180 27.10 5.97 -3.68
CA SER A 180 28.28 5.13 -3.46
C SER A 180 28.63 4.95 -1.98
N ASP A 181 28.08 5.77 -1.07
CA ASP A 181 28.25 5.60 0.38
C ASP A 181 27.50 4.36 0.92
N PHE A 182 26.60 3.77 0.13
CA PHE A 182 25.65 2.76 0.57
C PHE A 182 25.70 1.49 -0.29
N GLY A 183 25.39 0.35 0.33
CA GLY A 183 25.10 -0.90 -0.39
C GLY A 183 23.68 -0.91 -0.96
N THR A 184 23.32 -2.01 -1.62
CA THR A 184 21.95 -2.25 -2.11
C THR A 184 21.11 -2.93 -1.03
N ALA A 185 19.91 -2.42 -0.78
CA ALA A 185 18.98 -3.05 0.14
C ALA A 185 18.32 -4.29 -0.48
N THR A 186 18.21 -5.36 0.32
CA THR A 186 17.71 -6.68 -0.13
C THR A 186 16.73 -7.33 0.86
N ASN A 187 16.47 -6.70 2.00
CA ASN A 187 15.55 -7.19 3.03
C ASN A 187 14.96 -6.01 3.83
N ASP A 188 14.03 -6.28 4.72
CA ASP A 188 13.32 -5.32 5.57
C ASP A 188 13.68 -5.45 7.07
N GLU A 189 14.88 -5.95 7.38
CA GLU A 189 15.34 -6.10 8.77
C GLU A 189 15.41 -4.74 9.50
N ILE A 190 15.09 -4.76 10.79
CA ILE A 190 15.20 -3.58 11.66
C ILE A 190 16.65 -3.46 12.11
N ASP A 191 17.41 -2.62 11.42
CA ASP A 191 18.85 -2.43 11.64
C ASP A 191 19.32 -1.01 11.25
N ASP A 192 20.63 -0.76 11.42
CA ASP A 192 21.30 0.48 11.02
C ASP A 192 22.25 0.26 9.81
N VAL A 193 22.02 -0.79 9.01
CA VAL A 193 22.87 -1.12 7.86
C VAL A 193 22.80 -0.01 6.81
N LEU A 194 23.96 0.36 6.27
CA LEU A 194 24.11 1.44 5.30
C LEU A 194 23.77 0.96 3.88
N VAL A 195 22.48 0.70 3.63
CA VAL A 195 21.95 0.28 2.34
C VAL A 195 20.86 1.22 1.84
N VAL A 196 20.63 1.26 0.54
CA VAL A 196 19.56 2.07 -0.10
C VAL A 196 18.84 1.26 -1.18
N PRO A 197 17.59 1.63 -1.54
CA PRO A 197 16.88 1.00 -2.63
C PRO A 197 17.64 1.19 -3.96
N VAL A 198 17.93 0.08 -4.66
CA VAL A 198 18.54 0.09 -6.00
C VAL A 198 17.82 -0.96 -6.84
N HIS A 199 16.95 -0.51 -7.74
CA HIS A 199 16.16 -1.38 -8.61
C HIS A 199 15.88 -0.68 -9.95
N GLU A 200 15.70 -1.44 -11.03
CA GLU A 200 15.51 -0.85 -12.38
C GLU A 200 14.27 0.03 -12.45
N ASN A 201 13.20 -0.33 -11.73
CA ASN A 201 11.93 0.40 -11.71
C ASN A 201 11.81 1.44 -10.59
N ILE A 202 12.89 1.74 -9.88
CA ILE A 202 12.93 2.76 -8.83
C ILE A 202 13.82 3.90 -9.30
N ILE A 203 13.37 5.14 -9.08
CA ILE A 203 14.17 6.31 -9.42
C ILE A 203 15.46 6.31 -8.61
N ARG A 204 16.59 6.52 -9.30
CA ARG A 204 17.91 6.54 -8.67
C ARG A 204 18.26 7.96 -8.21
N ASN A 205 18.45 8.11 -6.91
CA ASN A 205 19.08 9.28 -6.30
C ASN A 205 20.60 9.05 -6.23
N PHE A 206 21.37 9.81 -7.01
CA PHE A 206 22.84 9.70 -7.02
C PHE A 206 23.49 10.45 -5.86
N ALA A 207 22.89 11.57 -5.47
CA ALA A 207 23.28 12.32 -4.29
C ALA A 207 22.05 12.93 -3.64
N ASN A 208 22.12 13.13 -2.33
CA ASN A 208 21.13 13.90 -1.60
C ASN A 208 21.83 14.82 -0.61
N ILE A 209 21.43 16.08 -0.63
CA ILE A 209 21.95 17.12 0.24
C ILE A 209 20.86 17.47 1.24
N GLU A 210 21.09 17.14 2.50
CA GLU A 210 20.20 17.49 3.60
C GLU A 210 20.50 18.89 4.11
N ILE A 211 19.46 19.67 4.37
CA ILE A 211 19.55 21.07 4.79
C ILE A 211 19.08 21.22 6.24
N TYR A 212 19.86 21.92 7.06
CA TYR A 212 19.62 22.11 8.48
C TYR A 212 19.77 23.57 8.89
N ASP A 213 19.21 23.91 10.05
CA ASP A 213 19.54 25.16 10.75
C ASP A 213 21.01 25.14 11.18
N SER A 214 21.72 26.25 11.04
CA SER A 214 23.14 26.34 11.39
C SER A 214 23.40 26.10 12.89
N GLY A 215 22.41 26.35 13.76
CA GLY A 215 22.45 26.04 15.19
C GLY A 215 22.01 24.62 15.55
N ASP A 216 21.67 23.78 14.57
CA ASP A 216 21.32 22.37 14.80
C ASP A 216 22.57 21.47 14.74
N GLU A 217 23.45 21.58 15.73
CA GLU A 217 24.71 20.83 15.80
C GLU A 217 24.56 19.32 15.59
N LYS A 218 23.43 18.74 16.00
CA LYS A 218 23.17 17.30 15.97
C LYS A 218 22.39 16.82 14.74
N GLU A 219 22.03 17.73 13.83
CA GLU A 219 21.27 17.39 12.62
C GLU A 219 19.94 16.69 12.99
N GLU A 220 19.29 17.19 14.04
CA GLU A 220 18.07 16.64 14.62
C GLU A 220 16.81 16.97 13.79
N ASP A 221 16.79 18.09 13.06
CA ASP A 221 15.63 18.60 12.31
C ASP A 221 16.00 18.99 10.87
N CYS A 222 15.84 18.04 9.94
CA CYS A 222 16.07 18.27 8.51
C CYS A 222 14.96 19.19 7.94
N LEU A 223 15.36 20.32 7.39
CA LEU A 223 14.48 21.40 6.91
C LEU A 223 14.14 21.28 5.43
N GLY A 224 14.93 20.53 4.67
CA GLY A 224 14.71 20.31 3.25
C GLY A 224 15.80 19.44 2.63
N TRP A 225 15.57 19.05 1.38
CA TRP A 225 16.50 18.27 0.58
C TRP A 225 16.80 18.95 -0.75
N ILE A 226 17.99 18.68 -1.26
CA ILE A 226 18.31 18.81 -2.68
C ILE A 226 18.76 17.42 -3.16
N SER A 227 17.95 16.76 -3.97
CA SER A 227 18.24 15.42 -4.48
C SER A 227 18.68 15.52 -5.95
N ILE A 228 19.84 14.93 -6.27
CA ILE A 228 20.34 14.81 -7.63
C ILE A 228 19.97 13.41 -8.14
N MET A 229 19.13 13.36 -9.16
CA MET A 229 18.43 12.16 -9.60
C MET A 229 18.69 11.87 -11.08
N GLU A 230 18.51 10.61 -11.49
CA GLU A 230 18.47 10.27 -12.91
C GLU A 230 17.37 11.08 -13.63
N LYS A 231 17.69 11.57 -14.83
CA LYS A 231 16.73 12.31 -15.65
C LYS A 231 15.80 11.35 -16.38
N CYS A 232 14.50 11.65 -16.32
CA CYS A 232 13.46 10.92 -17.04
C CYS A 232 12.86 11.77 -18.18
N ASP A 233 12.28 11.10 -19.18
CA ASP A 233 11.69 11.71 -20.37
C ASP A 233 10.33 12.37 -20.09
N GLY A 234 9.62 11.86 -19.08
CA GLY A 234 8.30 12.35 -18.69
C GLY A 234 7.66 11.50 -17.60
N ASN A 235 6.36 11.69 -17.39
CA ASN A 235 5.57 10.93 -16.43
C ASN A 235 4.40 10.20 -17.09
N LEU A 236 3.91 9.15 -16.42
CA LEU A 236 2.84 8.30 -16.92
C LEU A 236 1.52 9.06 -17.11
N ARG A 237 1.25 10.07 -16.27
CA ARG A 237 0.03 10.89 -16.39
C ARG A 237 -0.06 11.54 -17.77
N GLU A 238 0.98 12.25 -18.20
CA GLU A 238 0.98 12.93 -19.48
C GLU A 238 1.04 11.92 -20.65
N LYS A 239 1.77 10.80 -20.51
CA LYS A 239 1.78 9.74 -21.54
C LYS A 239 0.38 9.15 -21.78
N LEU A 240 -0.38 8.87 -20.71
CA LEU A 240 -1.73 8.31 -20.82
C LEU A 240 -2.75 9.34 -21.29
N LYS A 241 -2.65 10.59 -20.81
CA LYS A 241 -3.52 11.70 -21.21
C LYS A 241 -3.47 11.98 -22.71
N ASN A 242 -2.30 11.84 -23.32
CA ASN A 242 -2.12 12.05 -24.76
C ASN A 242 -2.61 10.87 -25.62
N GLY A 243 -2.98 9.73 -25.01
CA GLY A 243 -3.52 8.57 -25.74
C GLY A 243 -2.48 7.72 -26.48
N ASN A 244 -1.19 8.03 -26.34
CA ASN A 244 -0.14 7.49 -27.22
C ASN A 244 0.38 6.10 -26.83
N ALA A 245 -0.05 5.53 -25.71
CA ALA A 245 0.47 4.25 -25.24
C ALA A 245 -0.32 3.06 -25.80
N THR A 246 0.36 2.16 -26.50
CA THR A 246 -0.17 0.87 -26.94
C THR A 246 -0.46 -0.07 -25.76
N LEU A 247 -1.29 -1.09 -25.97
CA LEU A 247 -1.56 -2.10 -24.94
C LEU A 247 -0.28 -2.83 -24.47
N LYS A 248 0.66 -3.09 -25.39
CA LYS A 248 1.95 -3.72 -25.07
C LYS A 248 2.78 -2.84 -24.13
N GLU A 249 2.89 -1.55 -24.42
CA GLU A 249 3.58 -0.60 -23.53
C GLU A 249 2.88 -0.47 -22.17
N ARG A 250 1.54 -0.37 -22.16
CA ARG A 250 0.76 -0.30 -20.92
C ARG A 250 1.00 -1.51 -20.03
N LYS A 251 1.05 -2.72 -20.61
CA LYS A 251 1.40 -3.95 -19.88
C LYS A 251 2.82 -3.88 -19.31
N LYS A 252 3.82 -3.48 -20.12
CA LYS A 252 5.22 -3.34 -19.65
C LYS A 252 5.33 -2.35 -18.48
N ILE A 253 4.67 -1.20 -18.59
CA ILE A 253 4.63 -0.19 -17.54
C ILE A 253 3.92 -0.74 -16.29
N ALA A 254 2.78 -1.41 -16.43
CA ALA A 254 2.07 -2.00 -15.30
C ALA A 254 2.94 -3.01 -14.55
N THR A 255 3.62 -3.89 -15.27
CA THR A 255 4.55 -4.87 -14.71
C THR A 255 5.73 -4.20 -14.01
N GLY A 256 6.36 -3.20 -14.62
CA GLY A 256 7.47 -2.47 -13.99
C GLY A 256 7.06 -1.70 -12.74
N ILE A 257 5.85 -1.13 -12.71
CA ILE A 257 5.31 -0.51 -11.48
C ILE A 257 5.13 -1.56 -10.39
N ALA A 258 4.57 -2.73 -10.73
CA ALA A 258 4.39 -3.81 -9.77
C ALA A 258 5.74 -4.26 -9.20
N TYR A 259 6.73 -4.58 -10.04
CA TYR A 259 8.06 -4.99 -9.60
C TYR A 259 8.75 -3.92 -8.75
N GLY A 260 8.67 -2.64 -9.13
CA GLY A 260 9.22 -1.56 -8.33
C GLY A 260 8.55 -1.45 -6.94
N LEU A 261 7.22 -1.49 -6.89
CA LEU A 261 6.49 -1.41 -5.63
C LEU A 261 6.69 -2.64 -4.74
N ASP A 262 6.73 -3.83 -5.32
CA ASP A 262 7.00 -5.08 -4.60
C ASP A 262 8.42 -5.06 -4.02
N TYR A 263 9.42 -4.66 -4.81
CA TYR A 263 10.79 -4.46 -4.33
C TYR A 263 10.85 -3.46 -3.17
N LEU A 264 10.14 -2.31 -3.26
CA LEU A 264 10.12 -1.35 -2.15
C LEU A 264 9.58 -1.99 -0.87
N VAL A 265 8.54 -2.80 -0.96
CA VAL A 265 7.99 -3.52 0.19
C VAL A 265 9.00 -4.53 0.73
N GLU A 266 9.69 -5.29 -0.13
CA GLU A 266 10.74 -6.24 0.27
C GLU A 266 11.89 -5.57 1.04
N VAL A 267 12.19 -4.30 0.75
CA VAL A 267 13.27 -3.56 1.40
C VAL A 267 12.82 -2.61 2.50
N GLY A 268 11.57 -2.67 2.97
CA GLY A 268 11.20 -1.85 4.11
C GLY A 268 10.40 -0.58 3.84
N ILE A 269 9.93 -0.36 2.60
CA ILE A 269 9.33 0.89 2.15
C ILE A 269 7.95 0.66 1.52
N GLY A 270 6.90 1.16 2.17
CA GLY A 270 5.56 1.22 1.61
C GLY A 270 5.29 2.56 0.93
N HIS A 271 5.16 2.60 -0.40
CA HIS A 271 4.87 3.83 -1.14
C HIS A 271 3.39 4.24 -1.00
N CYS A 272 3.12 5.41 -0.41
CA CYS A 272 1.75 5.82 -0.08
C CYS A 272 1.11 6.82 -1.05
N ASP A 273 1.83 7.40 -2.02
CA ASP A 273 1.27 8.35 -3.03
C ASP A 273 1.43 7.81 -4.46
N LYS A 274 0.71 6.73 -4.79
CA LYS A 274 0.85 5.99 -6.07
C LYS A 274 0.14 6.67 -7.25
N LYS A 275 0.24 8.00 -7.34
CA LYS A 275 -0.36 8.79 -8.43
C LYS A 275 0.42 8.61 -9.73
N LEU A 276 -0.25 8.77 -10.86
CA LEU A 276 0.36 8.65 -12.19
C LEU A 276 1.54 9.59 -12.44
N ALA A 277 1.58 10.75 -11.77
CA ALA A 277 2.70 11.69 -11.87
C ALA A 277 3.98 11.20 -11.17
N ASN A 278 3.87 10.24 -10.25
CA ASN A 278 5.00 9.63 -9.53
C ASN A 278 5.57 8.38 -10.22
N PHE A 279 5.07 8.06 -11.42
CA PHE A 279 5.63 7.04 -12.29
C PHE A 279 6.29 7.74 -13.47
N LEU A 280 7.61 7.93 -13.38
CA LEU A 280 8.41 8.54 -14.44
C LEU A 280 8.81 7.49 -15.48
N LEU A 281 9.25 7.94 -16.65
CA LEU A 281 9.59 7.06 -17.77
C LEU A 281 10.98 7.39 -18.31
N ILE A 282 11.78 6.35 -18.57
CA ILE A 282 13.01 6.39 -19.36
C ILE A 282 12.80 5.41 -20.52
N GLY A 283 12.53 5.92 -21.71
CA GLY A 283 12.03 5.13 -22.83
C GLY A 283 10.74 4.38 -22.45
N ASP A 284 10.81 3.06 -22.36
CA ASP A 284 9.70 2.17 -21.98
C ASP A 284 9.83 1.59 -20.56
N VAL A 285 10.85 2.01 -19.81
CA VAL A 285 11.07 1.61 -18.41
C VAL A 285 10.42 2.64 -17.49
N VAL A 286 9.57 2.17 -16.60
CA VAL A 286 8.94 2.99 -15.57
C VAL A 286 9.80 3.09 -14.32
N LYS A 287 9.82 4.26 -13.69
CA LYS A 287 10.54 4.60 -12.47
C LYS A 287 9.57 5.14 -11.43
N VAL A 288 9.37 4.43 -10.33
CA VAL A 288 8.63 4.94 -9.16
C VAL A 288 9.47 6.01 -8.49
N CYS A 289 8.88 7.19 -8.27
CA CYS A 289 9.54 8.33 -7.66
C CYS A 289 8.66 8.98 -6.57
N ASP A 290 9.20 10.02 -5.94
CA ASP A 290 8.55 10.83 -4.92
C ASP A 290 8.24 10.09 -3.59
N PHE A 291 9.31 9.84 -2.84
CA PHE A 291 9.25 9.26 -1.50
C PHE A 291 8.84 10.26 -0.39
N GLY A 292 8.17 11.35 -0.74
CA GLY A 292 7.70 12.34 0.24
C GLY A 292 6.59 11.83 1.16
N LEU A 293 5.89 10.76 0.75
CA LEU A 293 4.84 10.08 1.49
C LEU A 293 5.04 8.57 1.39
N VAL A 294 5.86 8.05 2.29
CA VAL A 294 6.14 6.62 2.42
C VAL A 294 5.99 6.19 3.87
N MET A 295 5.75 4.89 4.06
CA MET A 295 5.99 4.20 5.31
C MET A 295 7.36 3.54 5.26
N GLU A 296 8.19 3.77 6.27
CA GLU A 296 9.52 3.17 6.41
C GLU A 296 9.53 2.36 7.71
N PHE A 297 9.74 1.04 7.63
CA PHE A 297 9.56 0.13 8.78
C PHE A 297 10.85 -0.50 9.33
N THR A 298 12.00 -0.24 8.71
CA THR A 298 13.32 -0.76 9.10
C THR A 298 14.03 0.12 10.12
N GLY A 299 13.70 1.41 10.16
CA GLY A 299 14.42 2.41 10.96
C GLY A 299 15.75 2.86 10.35
N ARG A 300 16.13 2.35 9.18
CA ARG A 300 17.42 2.61 8.54
C ARG A 300 17.60 4.09 8.22
N LYS A 301 18.66 4.68 8.77
CA LYS A 301 19.01 6.09 8.53
C LYS A 301 19.47 6.35 7.10
N SER A 302 20.04 5.36 6.42
CA SER A 302 20.51 5.46 5.04
C SER A 302 19.40 5.84 4.05
N TYR A 303 18.19 5.31 4.22
CA TYR A 303 17.04 5.68 3.37
C TYR A 303 16.72 7.17 3.48
N ARG A 304 16.88 7.74 4.67
CA ARG A 304 16.65 9.17 4.91
C ARG A 304 17.77 10.03 4.34
N LYS A 305 19.00 9.60 4.56
CA LYS A 305 20.21 10.27 4.06
C LYS A 305 20.20 10.41 2.54
N LEU A 306 19.73 9.40 1.80
CA LEU A 306 19.67 9.43 0.33
C LEU A 306 18.29 9.81 -0.24
N GLY A 307 17.37 10.33 0.57
CA GLY A 307 16.11 10.92 0.09
C GLY A 307 15.00 9.93 -0.29
N TYR A 308 15.02 8.71 0.26
CA TYR A 308 13.99 7.67 0.08
C TYR A 308 12.99 7.58 1.24
N ALA A 309 13.23 8.28 2.35
CA ALA A 309 12.28 8.36 3.47
C ALA A 309 12.48 9.64 4.28
N ARG A 310 11.41 10.28 4.74
CA ARG A 310 11.53 11.47 5.58
C ARG A 310 11.72 11.10 7.06
N ARG A 311 12.41 11.96 7.80
CA ARG A 311 12.54 11.84 9.25
C ARG A 311 11.24 12.20 9.96
N GLY A 312 10.97 11.53 11.08
CA GLY A 312 9.87 11.81 11.98
C GLY A 312 8.93 10.62 12.09
N SER A 313 8.33 10.44 13.27
CA SER A 313 7.44 9.31 13.53
C SER A 313 6.20 9.27 12.61
N LYS A 314 5.87 10.40 11.99
CA LYS A 314 4.82 10.50 10.96
C LYS A 314 5.05 9.56 9.78
N TYR A 315 6.30 9.40 9.33
CA TYR A 315 6.65 8.62 8.13
C TYR A 315 6.96 7.15 8.43
N ILE A 316 6.85 6.75 9.69
CA ILE A 316 6.92 5.35 10.12
C ILE A 316 5.51 4.82 10.36
N ASN A 317 4.62 5.64 10.90
CA ASN A 317 3.27 5.21 11.25
C ASN A 317 2.25 5.50 10.15
N ARG A 318 1.69 4.45 9.54
CA ARG A 318 0.62 4.53 8.52
C ARG A 318 -0.53 5.46 8.91
N LYS A 319 -0.98 5.40 10.17
CA LYS A 319 -2.12 6.17 10.66
C LYS A 319 -1.80 7.66 10.79
N ALA A 320 -0.53 8.07 10.71
CA ALA A 320 -0.12 9.48 10.79
C ALA A 320 0.02 10.16 9.42
N LEU A 321 -0.09 9.39 8.32
CA LEU A 321 -0.03 9.89 6.94
C LEU A 321 -1.41 10.40 6.51
N PHE A 322 -1.79 11.59 6.99
CA PHE A 322 -3.11 12.19 6.72
C PHE A 322 -3.17 13.05 5.42
N ALA A 323 -2.06 13.16 4.69
CA ALA A 323 -1.94 14.04 3.51
C ALA A 323 -1.42 13.25 2.31
N GLY A 324 -2.07 13.35 1.16
CA GLY A 324 -1.71 12.64 -0.07
C GLY A 324 -2.75 12.90 -1.17
N THR A 325 -2.51 12.39 -2.37
CA THR A 325 -3.38 12.68 -3.51
C THR A 325 -4.72 11.96 -3.37
N PRO A 326 -5.87 12.67 -3.40
CA PRO A 326 -7.19 12.02 -3.33
C PRO A 326 -7.35 10.92 -4.38
N GLY A 327 -7.79 9.73 -3.97
CA GLY A 327 -8.02 8.59 -4.87
C GLY A 327 -6.76 7.88 -5.38
N PHE A 328 -5.57 8.26 -4.89
CA PHE A 328 -4.31 7.58 -5.24
C PHE A 328 -3.43 7.28 -4.03
N ALA A 329 -3.79 7.81 -2.85
CA ALA A 329 -3.03 7.59 -1.64
C ALA A 329 -3.60 6.44 -0.80
N GLY A 330 -2.75 5.47 -0.44
CA GLY A 330 -3.12 4.24 0.31
C GLY A 330 -3.35 4.47 1.81
N GLN A 331 -4.01 5.56 2.19
CA GLN A 331 -4.13 6.02 3.58
C GLN A 331 -5.55 6.46 3.91
N ASN A 332 -5.83 6.66 5.21
CA ASN A 332 -7.12 7.19 5.68
C ASN A 332 -7.33 8.62 5.16
N GLN A 333 -8.01 8.75 4.02
CA GLN A 333 -8.53 10.03 3.54
C GLN A 333 -10.01 10.11 3.86
N LEU A 334 -10.45 11.27 4.37
CA LEU A 334 -11.88 11.59 4.58
C LEU A 334 -12.65 10.64 5.52
N GLY A 335 -11.96 10.01 6.49
CA GLY A 335 -12.62 9.22 7.55
C GLY A 335 -13.10 7.83 7.12
N VAL A 336 -12.73 7.35 5.93
CA VAL A 336 -13.09 6.02 5.42
C VAL A 336 -11.82 5.20 5.18
N TRP A 337 -11.89 3.89 5.46
CA TRP A 337 -10.88 2.93 5.02
C TRP A 337 -10.88 2.89 3.49
N ILE A 338 -9.95 3.60 2.85
CA ILE A 338 -9.69 3.40 1.43
C ILE A 338 -8.74 2.21 1.34
N ASP A 339 -9.24 1.12 0.75
CA ASP A 339 -8.49 -0.09 0.41
C ASP A 339 -7.18 0.30 -0.29
N ASP A 340 -6.11 -0.50 -0.13
CA ASP A 340 -4.79 -0.32 -0.77
C ASP A 340 -4.84 -0.49 -2.31
N LYS A 341 -6.02 -0.29 -2.91
CA LYS A 341 -6.32 -0.56 -4.30
C LYS A 341 -5.53 0.36 -5.22
N ASN A 342 -4.87 -0.31 -6.16
CA ASN A 342 -4.02 0.24 -7.18
C ASN A 342 -4.84 1.00 -8.23
N ASP A 343 -5.47 2.12 -7.87
CA ASP A 343 -6.34 2.87 -8.78
C ASP A 343 -5.60 3.30 -10.05
N TYR A 344 -4.29 3.54 -9.97
CA TYR A 344 -3.41 3.77 -11.13
C TYR A 344 -3.47 2.65 -12.18
N PHE A 345 -3.77 1.42 -11.79
CA PHE A 345 -3.92 0.28 -12.70
C PHE A 345 -5.14 0.45 -13.60
N LEU A 346 -6.24 1.01 -13.09
CA LEU A 346 -7.42 1.29 -13.90
C LEU A 346 -7.10 2.34 -14.97
N PHE A 347 -6.33 3.38 -14.62
CA PHE A 347 -5.87 4.39 -15.60
C PHE A 347 -4.98 3.80 -16.70
N LEU A 348 -4.21 2.74 -16.40
CA LEU A 348 -3.36 2.08 -17.39
C LEU A 348 -4.16 1.32 -18.45
N PHE A 349 -5.34 0.79 -18.12
CA PHE A 349 -6.10 -0.09 -19.03
C PHE A 349 -7.43 0.48 -19.51
N CYS A 350 -7.88 1.60 -18.94
CA CYS A 350 -9.02 2.34 -19.43
C CYS A 350 -8.59 3.54 -20.29
N ASP A 351 -9.47 3.97 -21.20
CA ASP A 351 -9.32 5.25 -21.87
C ASP A 351 -9.34 6.41 -20.85
N TRP A 352 -8.55 7.45 -21.13
CA TRP A 352 -8.35 8.60 -20.24
C TRP A 352 -9.68 9.28 -19.88
N LYS A 353 -10.54 9.61 -20.85
CA LYS A 353 -11.82 10.28 -20.56
C LYS A 353 -12.76 9.38 -19.78
N THR A 354 -12.76 8.09 -20.12
CA THR A 354 -13.60 7.08 -19.47
C THR A 354 -13.26 6.94 -18.00
N ILE A 355 -11.98 6.75 -17.66
CA ILE A 355 -11.58 6.49 -16.27
C ILE A 355 -11.82 7.69 -15.34
N TRP A 356 -11.62 8.91 -15.81
CA TRP A 356 -11.96 10.11 -15.04
C TRP A 356 -13.48 10.24 -14.86
N SER A 357 -14.27 9.89 -15.89
CA SER A 357 -15.73 9.90 -15.79
C SER A 357 -16.23 8.86 -14.79
N LEU A 358 -15.67 7.64 -14.80
CA LEU A 358 -16.04 6.56 -13.88
C LEU A 358 -15.73 6.89 -12.41
N ASN A 359 -14.60 7.54 -12.14
CA ASN A 359 -14.17 7.81 -10.76
C ASN A 359 -14.76 9.09 -10.16
N TYR A 360 -15.09 10.10 -10.97
CA TYR A 360 -15.35 11.46 -10.46
C TYR A 360 -16.66 12.09 -10.94
N ARG A 361 -17.45 11.45 -11.82
CA ARG A 361 -18.81 11.92 -12.08
C ARG A 361 -19.74 11.40 -10.97
N PRO A 362 -20.60 12.27 -10.40
CA PRO A 362 -21.68 11.81 -9.54
C PRO A 362 -22.54 10.83 -10.34
N ILE A 363 -22.60 9.59 -9.88
CA ILE A 363 -23.51 8.60 -10.45
C ILE A 363 -24.88 8.91 -9.82
N ASP A 364 -25.85 9.28 -10.65
CA ASP A 364 -27.24 9.45 -10.20
C ASP A 364 -27.71 8.19 -9.47
N ARG A 365 -28.58 8.35 -8.48
CA ARG A 365 -28.96 7.38 -7.43
C ARG A 365 -29.58 6.04 -7.89
N SER A 366 -29.44 5.67 -9.15
CA SER A 366 -29.93 4.44 -9.75
C SER A 366 -28.75 3.57 -10.17
N PHE A 367 -28.32 2.72 -9.25
CA PHE A 367 -27.20 1.78 -9.37
C PHE A 367 -27.26 0.90 -10.64
N ASN A 368 -26.22 0.98 -11.46
CA ASN A 368 -25.48 -0.22 -11.87
C ASN A 368 -24.00 0.15 -11.77
N ILE A 369 -23.29 -0.39 -10.77
CA ILE A 369 -21.84 -0.17 -10.70
C ILE A 369 -21.26 -0.76 -11.97
N THR A 370 -20.36 -0.05 -12.65
CA THR A 370 -19.61 -0.58 -13.79
C THR A 370 -18.71 -1.76 -13.43
N TYR A 371 -18.69 -2.18 -12.15
CA TYR A 371 -17.82 -3.18 -11.56
C TYR A 371 -18.50 -3.91 -10.38
N SER A 372 -18.98 -5.13 -10.59
CA SER A 372 -19.61 -5.95 -9.53
C SER A 372 -19.42 -7.45 -9.79
N TYR A 373 -19.80 -8.28 -8.82
CA TYR A 373 -19.86 -9.74 -8.99
C TYR A 373 -20.95 -10.17 -9.97
N LYS A 374 -21.94 -9.31 -10.25
CA LYS A 374 -23.00 -9.62 -11.19
C LYS A 374 -22.49 -9.67 -12.62
N ARG A 375 -22.94 -10.67 -13.37
CA ARG A 375 -22.53 -10.93 -14.75
C ARG A 375 -23.16 -9.99 -15.77
N ASP A 376 -24.22 -9.28 -15.38
CA ASP A 376 -24.83 -8.19 -16.16
C ASP A 376 -24.14 -6.83 -15.92
N SER A 377 -23.00 -6.81 -15.21
CA SER A 377 -22.18 -5.61 -15.03
C SER A 377 -21.27 -5.40 -16.25
N ASP A 378 -20.97 -4.13 -16.57
CA ASP A 378 -20.03 -3.76 -17.64
C ASP A 378 -18.64 -4.38 -17.44
N ILE A 379 -18.21 -4.52 -16.18
CA ILE A 379 -17.00 -5.24 -15.78
C ILE A 379 -17.36 -6.22 -14.66
N VAL A 380 -17.26 -7.51 -14.94
CA VAL A 380 -17.59 -8.59 -14.00
C VAL A 380 -16.37 -8.94 -13.14
N ARG A 381 -16.47 -8.78 -11.81
CA ARG A 381 -15.48 -9.24 -10.83
C ARG A 381 -16.13 -10.11 -9.76
N GLY A 382 -16.28 -11.39 -10.09
CA GLY A 382 -16.68 -12.39 -9.11
C GLY A 382 -15.68 -12.54 -7.95
N TYR A 383 -16.12 -13.15 -6.85
CA TYR A 383 -15.26 -13.45 -5.70
C TYR A 383 -14.22 -14.55 -5.98
N GLY A 384 -14.36 -15.26 -7.10
CA GLY A 384 -13.41 -16.26 -7.60
C GLY A 384 -13.76 -16.71 -9.02
N SER A 385 -12.93 -17.59 -9.58
CA SER A 385 -13.10 -18.17 -10.91
C SER A 385 -12.40 -19.52 -11.02
N VAL A 386 -12.79 -20.33 -12.03
CA VAL A 386 -12.09 -21.59 -12.36
C VAL A 386 -10.63 -21.32 -12.70
N GLN A 387 -10.34 -20.22 -13.40
CA GLN A 387 -8.98 -19.84 -13.78
C GLN A 387 -8.12 -19.52 -12.55
N ASN A 388 -8.69 -18.88 -11.52
CA ASN A 388 -7.97 -18.61 -10.27
C ASN A 388 -7.61 -19.92 -9.56
N ILE A 389 -8.53 -20.88 -9.54
CA ILE A 389 -8.29 -22.21 -8.96
C ILE A 389 -7.20 -22.94 -9.74
N LEU A 390 -7.29 -22.99 -11.07
CA LEU A 390 -6.29 -23.63 -11.91
C LEU A 390 -4.91 -22.98 -11.73
N ARG A 391 -4.84 -21.65 -11.65
CA ARG A 391 -3.59 -20.95 -11.35
C ARG A 391 -2.99 -21.45 -10.03
N ASP A 392 -3.79 -21.51 -8.96
CA ASP A 392 -3.31 -21.91 -7.63
C ASP A 392 -2.86 -23.39 -7.56
N PHE A 393 -3.31 -24.23 -8.48
CA PHE A 393 -2.88 -25.63 -8.59
C PHE A 393 -1.69 -25.82 -9.51
N TYR A 394 -1.64 -25.16 -10.68
CA TYR A 394 -0.66 -25.46 -11.73
C TYR A 394 0.54 -24.51 -11.76
N TYR A 395 0.53 -23.42 -10.98
CA TYR A 395 1.58 -22.40 -11.00
C TYR A 395 2.09 -22.09 -9.59
N ASP A 396 3.38 -21.76 -9.50
CA ASP A 396 3.98 -21.26 -8.26
C ASP A 396 3.51 -19.82 -7.99
N HIS A 397 3.00 -19.58 -6.79
CA HIS A 397 2.43 -18.28 -6.41
C HIS A 397 3.45 -17.15 -6.23
N LYS A 398 4.75 -17.47 -6.03
CA LYS A 398 5.81 -16.48 -5.86
C LYS A 398 6.48 -16.16 -7.19
N THR A 399 6.81 -17.19 -7.98
CA THR A 399 7.54 -17.00 -9.24
C THR A 399 6.61 -16.87 -10.44
N GLY A 400 5.36 -17.33 -10.35
CA GLY A 400 4.41 -17.39 -11.47
C GLY A 400 4.73 -18.48 -12.49
N GLU A 401 5.74 -19.31 -12.24
CA GLU A 401 6.17 -20.37 -13.16
C GLU A 401 5.24 -21.59 -13.07
N SER A 402 5.09 -22.30 -14.19
CA SER A 402 4.34 -23.56 -14.21
C SER A 402 5.06 -24.61 -13.35
N LEU A 403 4.30 -25.37 -12.58
CA LEU A 403 4.84 -26.51 -11.81
C LEU A 403 5.21 -27.70 -12.69
N GLY A 404 4.88 -27.67 -13.99
CA GLY A 404 5.25 -28.70 -14.96
C GLY A 404 4.55 -30.05 -14.77
N LEU A 405 3.49 -30.10 -13.98
CA LEU A 405 2.75 -31.33 -13.67
C LEU A 405 1.57 -31.52 -14.64
N SER A 406 1.38 -32.74 -15.09
CA SER A 406 0.18 -33.17 -15.82
C SER A 406 -1.08 -33.16 -14.92
N HIS A 407 -2.25 -33.25 -15.54
CA HIS A 407 -3.51 -33.31 -14.82
C HIS A 407 -3.61 -34.55 -13.94
N GLU A 408 -3.16 -35.70 -14.45
CA GLU A 408 -3.14 -36.99 -13.76
C GLU A 408 -2.22 -36.95 -12.54
N GLU A 409 -1.05 -36.33 -12.65
CA GLU A 409 -0.11 -36.17 -11.52
C GLU A 409 -0.69 -35.27 -10.42
N HIS A 410 -1.38 -34.18 -10.81
CA HIS A 410 -2.07 -33.33 -9.86
C HIS A 410 -3.18 -34.06 -9.12
N LEU A 411 -4.00 -34.82 -9.85
CA LEU A 411 -5.07 -35.62 -9.25
C LEU A 411 -4.52 -36.69 -8.31
N SER A 412 -3.47 -37.41 -8.70
CA SER A 412 -2.83 -38.42 -7.85
C SER A 412 -2.35 -37.80 -6.55
N LYS A 413 -1.63 -36.67 -6.61
CA LYS A 413 -1.14 -35.97 -5.41
C LYS A 413 -2.27 -35.56 -4.47
N ILE A 414 -3.38 -35.06 -5.01
CA ILE A 414 -4.56 -34.69 -4.20
C ILE A 414 -5.18 -35.93 -3.55
N ILE A 415 -5.35 -37.02 -4.30
CA ILE A 415 -5.90 -38.28 -3.81
C ILE A 415 -5.01 -38.88 -2.72
N ASP A 416 -3.70 -38.92 -2.94
CA ASP A 416 -2.71 -39.42 -1.99
C ASP A 416 -2.71 -38.57 -0.71
N TRP A 417 -2.73 -37.24 -0.86
CA TRP A 417 -2.83 -36.31 0.25
C TRP A 417 -4.12 -36.52 1.07
N LYS A 418 -5.27 -36.69 0.42
CA LYS A 418 -6.56 -37.00 1.08
C LYS A 418 -6.57 -38.38 1.75
N ASN A 419 -5.88 -39.37 1.19
CA ASN A 419 -5.82 -40.72 1.74
C ASN A 419 -4.80 -40.87 2.89
N SER A 420 -3.80 -40.00 2.96
CA SER A 420 -2.66 -40.09 3.91
C SER A 420 -3.04 -40.09 5.40
N LEU A 421 -4.27 -39.70 5.77
CA LEU A 421 -4.73 -39.65 7.17
C LEU A 421 -5.94 -40.54 7.49
N LYS A 422 -6.32 -41.47 6.59
CA LYS A 422 -7.39 -42.44 6.87
C LYS A 422 -7.05 -43.25 8.15
N GLY A 423 -7.92 -43.20 9.16
CA GLY A 423 -7.85 -44.06 10.35
C GLY A 423 -7.22 -43.45 11.63
N THR A 424 -7.01 -42.13 11.71
CA THR A 424 -6.25 -41.50 12.82
C THR A 424 -7.06 -40.66 13.82
N SER A 425 -8.40 -40.75 13.86
CA SER A 425 -9.20 -40.04 14.89
C SER A 425 -10.48 -40.76 15.31
N GLU A 426 -10.87 -40.60 16.58
CA GLU A 426 -12.10 -41.15 17.18
C GLU A 426 -13.41 -40.58 16.60
N LYS A 427 -13.39 -39.40 15.99
CA LYS A 427 -14.55 -38.80 15.29
C LYS A 427 -14.37 -38.89 13.78
N ASN A 428 -15.32 -39.51 13.08
CA ASN A 428 -15.39 -39.62 11.61
C ASN A 428 -15.79 -38.29 10.95
N LEU A 429 -15.06 -37.21 11.22
CA LEU A 429 -15.34 -35.89 10.64
C LEU A 429 -15.02 -35.90 9.13
N HIS A 430 -15.94 -35.42 8.31
CA HIS A 430 -15.76 -35.32 6.85
C HIS A 430 -16.35 -34.05 6.24
N THR A 431 -17.02 -33.21 7.03
CA THR A 431 -17.64 -31.96 6.59
C THR A 431 -17.15 -30.81 7.46
N ALA A 432 -16.82 -29.67 6.86
CA ALA A 432 -16.46 -28.45 7.60
C ALA A 432 -17.47 -27.33 7.36
N TRP A 433 -17.74 -26.53 8.40
CA TRP A 433 -18.57 -25.34 8.27
C TRP A 433 -18.13 -24.24 9.24
N PHE A 434 -17.68 -23.12 8.69
CA PHE A 434 -17.18 -22.01 9.50
C PHE A 434 -18.18 -20.85 9.45
N VAL A 435 -18.71 -20.48 10.60
CA VAL A 435 -19.89 -19.61 10.72
C VAL A 435 -19.72 -18.67 11.90
N SER A 436 -19.69 -17.36 11.63
CA SER A 436 -19.63 -16.32 12.67
C SER A 436 -20.84 -15.37 12.66
N ASN A 437 -21.76 -15.51 11.70
CA ASN A 437 -22.98 -14.71 11.58
C ASN A 437 -24.16 -15.66 11.37
N CYS A 438 -25.04 -15.80 12.36
CA CYS A 438 -26.17 -16.73 12.33
C CYS A 438 -27.53 -16.02 12.26
N ASP A 439 -27.55 -14.69 12.44
CA ASP A 439 -28.77 -13.94 12.75
C ASP A 439 -28.76 -12.48 12.25
N HIS A 440 -27.64 -11.95 11.75
CA HIS A 440 -27.56 -10.54 11.36
C HIS A 440 -28.21 -10.21 10.00
N THR A 441 -28.56 -11.20 9.18
CA THR A 441 -29.25 -11.01 7.89
C THR A 441 -30.27 -12.13 7.67
N ASP A 442 -31.32 -11.88 6.88
CA ASP A 442 -32.31 -12.90 6.53
C ASP A 442 -31.67 -14.17 5.93
N GLY A 443 -30.59 -14.01 5.15
CA GLY A 443 -29.83 -15.14 4.63
C GLY A 443 -28.97 -15.84 5.67
N ALA A 444 -28.43 -15.12 6.65
CA ALA A 444 -27.74 -15.73 7.79
C ALA A 444 -28.69 -16.55 8.67
N VAL A 445 -29.91 -16.08 8.88
CA VAL A 445 -30.97 -16.82 9.59
C VAL A 445 -31.30 -18.10 8.82
N LYS A 446 -31.68 -17.98 7.54
CA LYS A 446 -32.10 -19.14 6.71
C LYS A 446 -31.00 -20.18 6.53
N ARG A 447 -29.74 -19.76 6.35
CA ARG A 447 -28.64 -20.72 6.22
C ARG A 447 -28.30 -21.42 7.53
N TRP A 448 -28.52 -20.73 8.66
CA TRP A 448 -28.34 -21.32 9.98
C TRP A 448 -29.42 -22.36 10.26
N GLU A 449 -30.68 -22.05 9.96
CA GLU A 449 -31.79 -23.00 10.00
C GLU A 449 -31.53 -24.23 9.12
N GLN A 450 -31.09 -24.03 7.88
CA GLN A 450 -30.77 -25.14 6.98
C GLN A 450 -29.65 -26.02 7.53
N GLY A 451 -28.57 -25.42 8.05
CA GLY A 451 -27.49 -26.17 8.66
C GLY A 451 -27.93 -26.93 9.92
N LYS A 452 -28.79 -26.34 10.75
CA LYS A 452 -29.40 -27.02 11.91
C LYS A 452 -30.17 -28.26 11.49
N LYS A 453 -31.03 -28.16 10.47
CA LYS A 453 -31.75 -29.32 9.91
C LYS A 453 -30.79 -30.44 9.48
N MET A 454 -29.65 -30.10 8.87
CA MET A 454 -28.64 -31.09 8.49
C MET A 454 -27.94 -31.72 9.71
N MET A 455 -27.61 -30.92 10.71
CA MET A 455 -27.01 -31.38 11.96
C MET A 455 -27.93 -32.35 12.71
N GLU A 456 -29.20 -31.98 12.88
CA GLU A 456 -30.26 -32.81 13.48
C GLU A 456 -30.48 -34.12 12.71
N ALA A 457 -30.35 -34.08 11.38
CA ALA A 457 -30.42 -35.28 10.53
C ALA A 457 -29.19 -36.20 10.65
N GLY A 458 -28.20 -35.85 11.48
CA GLY A 458 -27.04 -36.69 11.80
C GLY A 458 -25.71 -36.19 11.25
N LEU A 459 -25.65 -34.99 10.64
CA LEU A 459 -24.37 -34.41 10.19
C LEU A 459 -23.50 -33.97 11.37
N GLU A 460 -24.09 -33.69 12.54
CA GLU A 460 -23.39 -33.14 13.71
C GLU A 460 -22.15 -33.96 14.10
N LYS A 461 -22.27 -35.29 14.15
CA LYS A 461 -21.16 -36.21 14.47
C LYS A 461 -20.03 -36.24 13.43
N HIS A 462 -20.28 -35.66 12.25
CA HIS A 462 -19.37 -35.63 11.11
C HIS A 462 -18.92 -34.19 10.75
N LEU A 463 -19.40 -33.20 11.49
CA LEU A 463 -19.19 -31.78 11.22
C LEU A 463 -18.08 -31.19 12.07
N LEU A 464 -17.10 -30.57 11.42
CA LEU A 464 -16.21 -29.60 12.03
C LEU A 464 -16.84 -28.21 11.94
N GLY A 465 -17.58 -27.83 12.98
CA GLY A 465 -18.17 -26.50 13.14
C GLY A 465 -17.22 -25.56 13.88
N GLU A 466 -16.91 -24.40 13.31
CA GLU A 466 -16.10 -23.36 13.99
C GLU A 466 -16.73 -21.97 13.84
N GLY A 467 -16.47 -21.12 14.84
CA GLY A 467 -16.85 -19.70 14.86
C GLY A 467 -17.99 -19.36 15.82
N LYS A 468 -18.39 -18.08 15.81
CA LYS A 468 -19.31 -17.54 16.82
C LYS A 468 -20.63 -18.30 16.94
N CYS A 469 -21.12 -18.91 15.86
CA CYS A 469 -22.37 -19.67 15.89
C CYS A 469 -22.23 -21.06 16.52
N PHE A 470 -20.99 -21.51 16.75
CA PHE A 470 -20.63 -22.75 17.44
C PHE A 470 -19.92 -22.48 18.77
N ASP A 471 -20.05 -21.27 19.33
CA ASP A 471 -19.42 -20.84 20.60
C ASP A 471 -17.89 -21.07 20.67
N GLY A 472 -17.23 -21.11 19.50
CA GLY A 472 -15.81 -21.44 19.39
C GLY A 472 -14.98 -20.30 18.78
N PRO A 473 -13.69 -20.18 19.15
CA PRO A 473 -12.77 -19.33 18.42
C PRO A 473 -12.72 -19.77 16.95
N THR A 474 -12.68 -18.81 16.02
CA THR A 474 -12.33 -19.11 14.62
C THR A 474 -10.87 -18.76 14.45
N ASP A 475 -10.07 -19.70 13.98
CA ASP A 475 -8.69 -19.41 13.55
C ASP A 475 -8.79 -18.64 12.22
N ARG A 476 -9.08 -17.32 12.29
CA ARG A 476 -9.46 -16.46 11.14
C ARG A 476 -8.31 -16.19 10.16
N ALA A 477 -7.16 -16.85 10.29
CA ALA A 477 -6.05 -16.73 9.37
C ALA A 477 -6.34 -17.48 8.06
N PHE A 478 -7.34 -17.06 7.28
CA PHE A 478 -7.60 -17.57 5.92
C PHE A 478 -6.56 -17.05 4.90
N SER A 479 -5.28 -17.20 5.22
CA SER A 479 -4.21 -17.06 4.23
C SER A 479 -4.23 -18.27 3.29
N GLN A 480 -3.78 -18.12 2.04
CA GLN A 480 -3.62 -19.24 1.12
C GLN A 480 -2.79 -20.40 1.73
N ASN A 481 -1.90 -20.10 2.67
CA ASN A 481 -1.06 -21.07 3.38
C ASN A 481 -1.85 -21.96 4.37
N ASP A 482 -3.00 -21.51 4.89
CA ASP A 482 -3.78 -22.23 5.90
C ASP A 482 -4.66 -23.35 5.29
N ILE A 483 -5.03 -23.18 4.03
CA ILE A 483 -5.91 -24.10 3.28
C ILE A 483 -5.23 -25.45 2.99
N ARG A 484 -3.90 -25.51 3.08
CA ARG A 484 -3.09 -26.74 2.91
C ARG A 484 -2.76 -27.44 4.24
N LYS A 485 -3.28 -26.98 5.38
CA LYS A 485 -3.04 -27.64 6.69
C LYS A 485 -3.63 -29.06 6.74
N ILE A 486 -2.99 -29.91 7.54
CA ILE A 486 -3.36 -31.31 7.85
C ILE A 486 -4.84 -31.46 8.27
N LYS A 487 -5.48 -30.44 8.84
CA LYS A 487 -6.92 -30.50 9.18
C LYS A 487 -7.85 -30.67 7.96
N TRP A 488 -7.43 -30.20 6.78
CA TRP A 488 -8.24 -30.21 5.55
C TRP A 488 -8.13 -31.50 4.74
N THR A 489 -7.11 -32.32 4.96
CA THR A 489 -6.99 -33.66 4.33
C THR A 489 -8.13 -34.58 4.74
N ARG A 490 -8.63 -34.42 5.97
CA ARG A 490 -9.70 -35.24 6.57
C ARG A 490 -11.09 -34.84 6.06
N MET A 491 -11.23 -33.61 5.58
CA MET A 491 -12.51 -33.09 5.12
C MET A 491 -12.73 -33.45 3.64
N ARG A 492 -13.98 -33.76 3.29
CA ARG A 492 -14.43 -33.98 1.91
C ARG A 492 -15.38 -32.88 1.45
N PHE A 493 -16.22 -32.40 2.36
CA PHE A 493 -17.26 -31.42 2.07
C PHE A 493 -17.02 -30.12 2.83
N TYR A 494 -17.43 -29.00 2.23
CA TYR A 494 -17.52 -27.71 2.91
C TYR A 494 -18.91 -27.13 2.70
N LEU A 495 -19.58 -26.70 3.79
CA LEU A 495 -20.87 -26.03 3.70
C LEU A 495 -20.67 -24.58 3.26
N ALA A 496 -20.72 -24.35 1.95
CA ALA A 496 -20.57 -23.05 1.30
C ALA A 496 -21.88 -22.25 1.32
N PHE A 497 -22.42 -22.03 2.52
CA PHE A 497 -23.72 -21.40 2.70
C PHE A 497 -23.60 -19.87 2.76
N GLU A 498 -24.31 -19.18 1.87
CA GLU A 498 -24.15 -17.74 1.68
C GLU A 498 -25.01 -16.90 2.62
N ASN A 499 -24.55 -15.68 2.90
CA ASN A 499 -25.23 -14.73 3.79
C ASN A 499 -26.45 -14.06 3.13
N ALA A 500 -26.73 -14.36 1.86
CA ALA A 500 -27.84 -13.82 1.09
C ALA A 500 -28.57 -14.95 0.36
N ILE A 501 -29.89 -14.81 0.24
CA ILE A 501 -30.76 -15.80 -0.38
C ILE A 501 -31.21 -15.28 -1.74
N HIS A 502 -31.00 -16.08 -2.77
CA HIS A 502 -31.47 -15.84 -4.13
C HIS A 502 -30.99 -14.50 -4.72
N CYS A 503 -29.89 -13.96 -4.21
CA CYS A 503 -29.19 -12.87 -4.86
C CYS A 503 -28.49 -13.42 -6.10
N THR A 504 -28.95 -12.98 -7.27
CA THR A 504 -28.38 -13.35 -8.57
C THR A 504 -26.87 -13.15 -8.56
N ASP A 505 -26.14 -14.17 -8.98
CA ASP A 505 -24.67 -14.18 -9.15
C ASP A 505 -23.83 -14.06 -7.87
N TYR A 506 -24.44 -13.99 -6.70
CA TYR A 506 -23.71 -13.88 -5.44
C TYR A 506 -23.10 -15.22 -5.03
N ILE A 507 -21.82 -15.44 -5.38
CA ILE A 507 -21.06 -16.66 -5.07
C ILE A 507 -19.70 -16.21 -4.50
N SER A 508 -19.49 -16.43 -3.19
CA SER A 508 -18.42 -15.80 -2.42
C SER A 508 -17.16 -16.65 -2.27
N GLU A 509 -16.24 -16.20 -1.41
CA GLU A 509 -15.06 -16.95 -0.98
C GLU A 509 -15.39 -18.33 -0.40
N LYS A 510 -16.62 -18.56 0.10
CA LYS A 510 -17.04 -19.85 0.66
C LYS A 510 -17.05 -20.94 -0.39
N PHE A 511 -17.59 -20.64 -1.57
CA PHE A 511 -17.62 -21.57 -2.70
C PHE A 511 -16.22 -21.73 -3.31
N TRP A 512 -15.55 -20.62 -3.61
CA TRP A 512 -14.28 -20.66 -4.33
C TRP A 512 -13.10 -21.06 -3.44
N ARG A 513 -12.77 -20.22 -2.47
CA ARG A 513 -11.55 -20.34 -1.67
C ARG A 513 -11.68 -21.42 -0.58
N ASN A 514 -12.77 -21.41 0.18
CA ASN A 514 -12.91 -22.29 1.32
C ASN A 514 -13.32 -23.72 0.93
N SER A 515 -13.86 -23.92 -0.29
CA SER A 515 -14.22 -25.24 -0.80
C SER A 515 -13.27 -25.71 -1.91
N LEU A 516 -13.38 -25.14 -3.12
CA LEU A 516 -12.68 -25.68 -4.29
C LEU A 516 -11.15 -25.53 -4.21
N THR A 517 -10.63 -24.37 -3.81
CA THR A 517 -9.19 -24.18 -3.56
C THR A 517 -8.68 -25.10 -2.43
N ALA A 518 -9.57 -25.46 -1.49
CA ALA A 518 -9.28 -26.40 -0.41
C ALA A 518 -9.40 -27.88 -0.82
N THR A 519 -9.63 -28.18 -2.11
CA THR A 519 -9.90 -29.54 -2.63
C THR A 519 -11.09 -30.21 -1.93
N LEU A 520 -12.11 -29.43 -1.58
CA LEU A 520 -13.36 -29.89 -0.98
C LEU A 520 -14.52 -29.71 -1.96
N VAL A 521 -15.51 -30.59 -1.85
CA VAL A 521 -16.78 -30.47 -2.57
C VAL A 521 -17.66 -29.44 -1.86
N PRO A 522 -17.97 -28.29 -2.50
CA PRO A 522 -18.90 -27.33 -1.94
C PRO A 522 -20.33 -27.89 -1.87
N VAL A 523 -20.92 -27.84 -0.69
CA VAL A 523 -22.36 -28.02 -0.45
C VAL A 523 -22.95 -26.62 -0.32
N VAL A 524 -23.77 -26.21 -1.28
CA VAL A 524 -24.15 -24.81 -1.47
C VAL A 524 -25.59 -24.58 -1.07
N PHE A 525 -25.86 -23.47 -0.39
CA PHE A 525 -27.18 -22.99 -0.03
C PHE A 525 -27.23 -21.46 -0.11
N GLY A 526 -28.33 -20.92 -0.62
CA GLY A 526 -28.57 -19.49 -0.76
C GLY A 526 -28.67 -19.02 -2.22
N PRO A 527 -27.59 -19.10 -3.03
CA PRO A 527 -27.64 -18.73 -4.45
C PRO A 527 -28.57 -19.65 -5.24
N HIS A 528 -29.07 -19.22 -6.40
CA HIS A 528 -29.80 -20.13 -7.29
C HIS A 528 -28.86 -21.15 -7.94
N TYR A 529 -29.30 -22.40 -8.07
CA TYR A 529 -28.55 -23.45 -8.77
C TYR A 529 -28.04 -23.01 -10.14
N LEU A 530 -28.90 -22.35 -10.93
CA LEU A 530 -28.55 -21.89 -12.28
C LEU A 530 -27.43 -20.85 -12.27
N ASP A 531 -27.30 -20.05 -11.22
CA ASP A 531 -26.24 -19.05 -11.15
C ASP A 531 -24.89 -19.70 -10.90
N ILE A 532 -24.85 -20.72 -10.04
CA ILE A 532 -23.66 -21.53 -9.76
C ILE A 532 -23.30 -22.39 -10.97
N ALA A 533 -24.28 -23.08 -11.57
CA ALA A 533 -24.06 -24.00 -12.71
C ALA A 533 -23.46 -23.31 -13.94
N LYS A 534 -23.71 -22.01 -14.11
CA LYS A 534 -23.13 -21.20 -15.19
C LYS A 534 -21.65 -20.84 -14.97
N VAL A 535 -21.11 -20.95 -13.75
CA VAL A 535 -19.72 -20.54 -13.43
C VAL A 535 -18.86 -21.66 -12.84
N ALA A 536 -19.49 -22.67 -12.23
CA ALA A 536 -18.82 -23.81 -11.64
C ALA A 536 -18.56 -24.90 -12.69
N PRO A 537 -17.48 -25.68 -12.57
CA PRO A 537 -17.30 -26.87 -13.39
C PRO A 537 -18.50 -27.83 -13.26
N PRO A 538 -18.90 -28.55 -14.32
CA PRO A 538 -19.97 -29.54 -14.22
C PRO A 538 -19.71 -30.57 -13.11
N ASN A 539 -20.75 -30.95 -12.37
CA ASN A 539 -20.68 -31.95 -11.30
C ASN A 539 -19.71 -31.62 -10.14
N SER A 540 -19.30 -30.36 -9.99
CA SER A 540 -18.32 -29.93 -8.97
C SER A 540 -18.92 -29.48 -7.63
N PHE A 541 -20.25 -29.48 -7.48
CA PHE A 541 -20.90 -29.01 -6.27
C PHE A 541 -22.22 -29.75 -6.00
N ILE A 542 -22.63 -29.76 -4.74
CA ILE A 542 -23.93 -30.26 -4.29
C ILE A 542 -24.78 -29.06 -3.90
N HIS A 543 -26.00 -28.94 -4.44
CA HIS A 543 -26.92 -27.86 -4.06
C HIS A 543 -27.90 -28.36 -3.00
N ALA A 544 -27.87 -27.79 -1.80
CA ALA A 544 -28.68 -28.24 -0.67
C ALA A 544 -30.19 -28.15 -0.95
N ASP A 545 -30.63 -27.17 -1.75
CA ASP A 545 -32.05 -26.99 -2.11
C ASP A 545 -32.52 -27.83 -3.30
N ARG A 546 -31.63 -28.56 -3.97
CA ARG A 546 -32.02 -29.34 -5.15
C ARG A 546 -32.17 -30.80 -4.74
N THR A 547 -33.38 -31.33 -4.84
CA THR A 547 -33.58 -32.77 -5.01
C THR A 547 -32.86 -33.19 -6.29
N LEU A 548 -31.78 -33.98 -6.19
CA LEU A 548 -31.27 -34.70 -7.35
C LEU A 548 -32.44 -35.49 -7.93
N SER A 549 -32.79 -35.19 -9.18
CA SER A 549 -33.96 -35.72 -9.87
C SER A 549 -33.89 -37.24 -10.01
N LEU A 550 -34.56 -37.96 -9.12
CA LEU A 550 -35.07 -39.30 -9.41
C LEU A 550 -36.39 -39.18 -10.20
N PRO A 551 -36.77 -40.20 -11.00
CA PRO A 551 -37.99 -40.16 -11.80
C PRO A 551 -39.23 -39.86 -10.95
N ALA A 552 -40.16 -39.08 -11.53
CA ALA A 552 -41.33 -38.55 -10.85
C ALA A 552 -42.20 -39.65 -10.24
N GLY A 553 -42.46 -39.57 -8.93
CA GLY A 553 -43.40 -40.45 -8.25
C GLY A 553 -43.33 -40.48 -6.71
N GLN A 554 -42.21 -40.12 -6.10
CA GLN A 554 -42.09 -40.09 -4.63
C GLN A 554 -41.18 -38.96 -4.17
N VAL A 555 -41.77 -37.82 -3.80
CA VAL A 555 -41.01 -36.70 -3.18
C VAL A 555 -41.76 -36.22 -1.95
N THR A 556 -41.15 -36.43 -0.79
CA THR A 556 -41.44 -35.72 0.47
C THR A 556 -40.16 -35.06 0.97
N GLU A 557 -40.26 -34.07 1.85
CA GLU A 557 -39.13 -33.29 2.41
C GLU A 557 -37.99 -34.17 2.99
N GLN A 558 -38.30 -35.41 3.39
CA GLN A 558 -37.33 -36.42 3.84
C GLN A 558 -36.39 -36.97 2.74
N SER A 559 -36.71 -36.83 1.45
CA SER A 559 -35.91 -37.43 0.35
C SER A 559 -34.62 -36.64 0.04
N VAL A 560 -34.62 -35.32 0.23
CA VAL A 560 -33.42 -34.46 0.09
C VAL A 560 -32.34 -34.87 1.09
N HIS A 561 -32.76 -35.16 2.33
CA HIS A 561 -31.88 -35.56 3.43
C HIS A 561 -31.23 -36.93 3.18
N ARG A 562 -31.95 -37.90 2.61
CA ARG A 562 -31.40 -39.23 2.29
C ARG A 562 -30.27 -39.19 1.25
N ASN A 563 -30.31 -38.24 0.31
CA ASN A 563 -29.37 -38.17 -0.80
C ASN A 563 -28.02 -37.54 -0.43
N PHE A 564 -27.97 -36.63 0.55
CA PHE A 564 -26.69 -36.14 1.10
C PHE A 564 -25.94 -37.27 1.82
N PHE A 565 -26.66 -38.10 2.58
CA PHE A 565 -26.09 -39.27 3.25
C PHE A 565 -25.85 -40.47 2.33
N SER A 566 -26.47 -40.55 1.15
CA SER A 566 -26.13 -41.58 0.15
C SER A 566 -24.91 -41.22 -0.71
N PHE A 567 -24.47 -39.95 -0.67
CA PHE A 567 -23.28 -39.47 -1.36
C PHE A 567 -22.02 -39.49 -0.45
N ILE A 568 -22.21 -39.54 0.87
CA ILE A 568 -21.19 -39.85 1.88
C ILE A 568 -20.89 -41.35 1.83
#